data_AF-A0A524EJ25-F1
#
_entry.id   AF-A0A524EJ25-F1
#
_cell.length_a   1.000
_cell.length_b   1.000
_cell.length_c   1.000
_cell.angle_alpha   90.00
_cell.angle_beta   90.00
_cell.angle_gamma   90.00
#
_symmetry.space_group_name_H-M   'P 1'
#
loop_
_entity.id
_entity.type
_entity.pdbx_description
1 polymer ?
#
loop_
_entity_poly.entity_id
_entity_poly.type
_entity_poly.pdbx_seq_one_letter_code
_entity_poly.pdbx_strand_id
1 'polypeptide(L)'
;MTEIEPAEQIVPKIMDKYSDSPRGWRILSTPTGGMIFLGPESSFQLKLISLGPQKFTGAGMELPERDDSLDYLTSSPEFGLRPLMKSDMEGLANAVGDAEKAKQSIRALLERDPLSPSEAKKNRAKQFLSGPVLTRPELSSLGPAIKKAELTLDKNAQDIFRRKYPMRAGMYM
;
A
#
# COMPACT_ATOMS: atom_id res chain seq x y z
N MET A 1 9.17 -8.27 19.74
CA MET A 1 8.38 -7.21 19.09
C MET A 1 9.36 -6.38 18.31
N THR A 2 9.12 -6.22 17.01
CA THR A 2 9.90 -5.38 16.11
C THR A 2 9.80 -3.91 16.54
N GLU A 3 10.85 -3.14 16.26
CA GLU A 3 10.95 -1.73 16.64
C GLU A 3 9.91 -0.88 15.89
N ILE A 4 9.31 0.10 16.59
CA ILE A 4 8.37 1.05 15.99
C ILE A 4 9.16 2.25 15.51
N GLU A 5 8.99 2.59 14.24
CA GLU A 5 9.73 3.66 13.59
C GLU A 5 8.76 4.73 13.05
N PRO A 6 9.19 5.99 12.95
CA PRO A 6 8.44 7.00 12.21
C PRO A 6 8.16 6.56 10.75
N ALA A 7 6.98 6.89 10.24
CA ALA A 7 6.57 6.55 8.88
C ALA A 7 7.59 7.04 7.83
N GLU A 8 8.25 8.17 8.08
CA GLU A 8 9.25 8.75 7.18
C GLU A 8 10.56 7.94 7.12
N GLN A 9 10.80 7.04 8.08
CA GLN A 9 11.97 6.17 8.13
C GLN A 9 11.66 4.77 7.57
N ILE A 10 10.47 4.24 7.85
CA ILE A 10 10.09 2.89 7.41
C ILE A 10 9.64 2.86 5.94
N VAL A 11 8.98 3.91 5.43
CA VAL A 11 8.52 3.95 4.03
C VAL A 11 9.68 3.81 3.03
N PRO A 12 10.83 4.51 3.20
CA PRO A 12 12.01 4.26 2.37
C PRO A 12 12.45 2.80 2.36
N LYS A 13 12.49 2.12 3.52
CA LYS A 13 12.86 0.69 3.61
C LYS A 13 11.91 -0.21 2.82
N ILE A 14 10.61 0.07 2.90
CA ILE A 14 9.57 -0.64 2.13
C ILE A 14 9.80 -0.42 0.63
N MET A 15 10.07 0.82 0.23
CA MET A 15 10.31 1.18 -1.17
C MET A 15 11.60 0.55 -1.73
N ASP A 16 12.65 0.44 -0.93
CA ASP A 16 13.90 -0.23 -1.33
C ASP A 16 13.62 -1.71 -1.61
N LYS A 17 12.97 -2.41 -0.66
CA LYS A 17 12.58 -3.83 -0.84
C LYS A 17 11.64 -4.05 -2.03
N TYR A 18 10.66 -3.16 -2.25
CA TYR A 18 9.79 -3.21 -3.43
C TYR A 18 10.58 -2.98 -4.73
N SER A 19 11.55 -2.08 -4.71
CA SER A 19 12.37 -1.77 -5.88
C SER A 19 13.25 -2.95 -6.29
N ASP A 20 13.75 -3.71 -5.31
CA ASP A 20 14.56 -4.90 -5.55
C ASP A 20 13.74 -6.07 -6.07
N SER A 21 12.54 -6.31 -5.51
CA SER A 21 11.63 -7.37 -5.95
C SER A 21 10.19 -6.87 -5.97
N PRO A 22 9.70 -6.34 -7.11
CA PRO A 22 8.35 -5.78 -7.21
C PRO A 22 7.23 -6.82 -7.19
N ARG A 23 7.54 -8.09 -7.47
CA ARG A 23 6.58 -9.20 -7.46
C ARG A 23 6.21 -9.63 -6.04
N GLY A 24 5.00 -10.14 -5.90
CA GLY A 24 4.46 -10.66 -4.64
C GLY A 24 3.94 -9.58 -3.69
N TRP A 25 4.15 -8.30 -3.99
CA TRP A 25 3.69 -7.21 -3.14
C TRP A 25 2.19 -7.04 -3.18
N ARG A 26 1.56 -6.84 -2.02
CA ARG A 26 0.13 -6.55 -1.88
C ARG A 26 -0.06 -5.47 -0.84
N ILE A 27 -0.99 -4.56 -1.10
CA ILE A 27 -1.23 -3.41 -0.22
C ILE A 27 -2.69 -3.41 0.21
N LEU A 28 -2.87 -3.36 1.52
CA LEU A 28 -4.14 -3.05 2.16
C LEU A 28 -4.10 -1.65 2.74
N SER A 29 -5.24 -0.95 2.67
CA SER A 29 -5.43 0.34 3.31
C SER A 29 -6.78 0.43 4.01
N THR A 30 -6.87 1.34 4.98
CA THR A 30 -8.15 1.79 5.55
C THR A 30 -8.34 3.29 5.29
N PRO A 31 -9.60 3.77 5.28
CA PRO A 31 -9.87 5.20 5.23
C PRO A 31 -9.25 6.00 6.39
N THR A 32 -8.95 5.34 7.51
CA THR A 32 -8.36 5.96 8.71
C THR A 32 -6.83 6.02 8.68
N GLY A 33 -6.20 5.69 7.55
CA GLY A 33 -4.75 5.77 7.36
C GLY A 33 -3.98 4.55 7.85
N GLY A 34 -4.66 3.46 8.23
CA GLY A 34 -4.02 2.17 8.47
C GLY A 34 -3.59 1.54 7.15
N MET A 35 -2.38 1.00 7.09
CA MET A 35 -1.86 0.30 5.91
C MET A 35 -1.13 -0.98 6.29
N ILE A 36 -1.25 -2.00 5.44
CA ILE A 36 -0.41 -3.20 5.49
C ILE A 36 0.24 -3.38 4.11
N PHE A 37 1.56 -3.56 4.11
CA PHE A 37 2.33 -3.92 2.93
C PHE A 37 2.83 -5.35 3.11
N LEU A 38 2.37 -6.26 2.28
CA LEU A 38 2.80 -7.65 2.28
C LEU A 38 3.75 -7.86 1.12
N GLY A 39 5.04 -7.98 1.41
CA GLY A 39 6.04 -8.42 0.45
C GLY A 39 6.22 -9.94 0.47
N PRO A 40 7.03 -10.48 -0.45
CA PRO A 40 7.32 -11.92 -0.50
C PRO A 40 8.04 -12.43 0.77
N GLU A 41 8.94 -11.62 1.31
CA GLU A 41 9.83 -11.98 2.44
C GLU A 41 9.61 -11.14 3.70
N SER A 42 8.92 -10.00 3.60
CA SER A 42 8.74 -9.06 4.71
C SER A 42 7.39 -8.40 4.63
N SER A 43 6.78 -8.15 5.78
CA SER A 43 5.48 -7.50 5.89
C SER A 43 5.56 -6.31 6.84
N PHE A 44 4.83 -5.25 6.54
CA PHE A 44 4.86 -4.01 7.31
C PHE A 44 3.46 -3.54 7.61
N GLN A 45 3.26 -2.98 8.80
CA GLN A 45 2.03 -2.29 9.18
C GLN A 45 2.35 -0.85 9.55
N LEU A 46 1.55 0.08 9.03
CA LEU A 46 1.72 1.51 9.24
C LEU A 46 0.41 2.13 9.70
N LYS A 47 0.53 3.19 10.48
CA LYS A 47 -0.51 4.18 10.69
C LYS A 47 -0.02 5.52 10.19
N LEU A 48 -0.65 6.00 9.12
CA LEU A 48 -0.36 7.29 8.51
C LEU A 48 -1.37 8.35 8.94
N ILE A 49 -0.88 9.57 9.15
CA ILE A 49 -1.65 10.78 9.39
C ILE A 49 -1.35 11.73 8.24
N SER A 50 -2.38 12.09 7.48
CA SER A 50 -2.25 13.02 6.35
C SER A 50 -1.96 14.43 6.86
N LEU A 51 -0.93 15.05 6.29
CA LEU A 51 -0.57 16.45 6.52
C LEU A 51 -0.98 17.35 5.34
N GLY A 52 -1.55 16.76 4.29
CA GLY A 52 -1.88 17.41 3.03
C GLY A 52 -1.45 16.58 1.83
N PRO A 53 -1.57 17.13 0.61
CA PRO A 53 -1.19 16.42 -0.61
C PRO A 53 0.26 15.94 -0.54
N GLN A 54 0.47 14.63 -0.75
CA GLN A 54 1.78 13.96 -0.76
C GLN A 54 2.61 14.12 0.53
N LYS A 55 2.02 14.64 1.61
CA LYS A 55 2.70 14.82 2.91
C LYS A 55 1.96 14.03 3.98
N PHE A 56 2.70 13.21 4.69
CA PHE A 56 2.18 12.40 5.78
C PHE A 56 3.20 12.35 6.91
N THR A 57 2.73 11.99 8.10
CA THR A 57 3.56 11.50 9.20
C THR A 57 2.90 10.26 9.78
N GLY A 58 3.49 9.67 10.82
CA GLY A 58 2.91 8.54 11.50
C GLY A 58 3.95 7.57 12.04
N ALA A 59 3.53 6.34 12.23
CA ALA A 59 4.37 5.26 12.74
C ALA A 59 4.22 4.02 11.86
N GLY A 60 5.25 3.19 11.84
CA GLY A 60 5.18 1.86 11.25
C GLY A 60 6.08 0.88 11.97
N MET A 61 5.85 -0.38 11.69
CA MET A 61 6.71 -1.47 12.14
C MET A 61 6.71 -2.59 11.10
N GLU A 62 7.80 -3.34 11.07
CA GLU A 62 7.83 -4.63 10.39
C GLU A 62 7.04 -5.64 11.23
N LEU A 63 6.18 -6.43 10.61
CA LEU A 63 5.44 -7.49 11.26
C LEU A 63 6.36 -8.70 11.42
N PRO A 64 6.34 -9.39 12.58
CA PRO A 64 6.99 -10.69 12.70
C PRO A 64 6.44 -11.67 11.65
N GLU A 65 7.26 -12.65 11.23
CA GLU A 65 7.00 -13.57 10.10
C GLU A 65 5.56 -14.08 9.99
N ARG A 66 5.12 -14.28 8.73
CA ARG A 66 3.77 -14.60 8.23
C ARG A 66 2.76 -14.97 9.32
N ASP A 67 1.94 -13.99 9.67
CA ASP A 67 0.66 -14.26 10.32
C ASP A 67 -0.25 -14.93 9.27
N ASP A 68 -0.55 -16.22 9.45
CA ASP A 68 -1.41 -17.03 8.58
C ASP A 68 -2.76 -16.35 8.29
N SER A 69 -3.20 -15.43 9.16
CA SER A 69 -4.42 -14.64 8.93
C SER A 69 -4.37 -13.73 7.69
N LEU A 70 -3.18 -13.51 7.13
CA LEU A 70 -2.97 -12.73 5.91
C LEU A 70 -2.88 -13.60 4.65
N ASP A 71 -2.92 -14.93 4.77
CA ASP A 71 -2.73 -15.84 3.64
C ASP A 71 -3.79 -15.69 2.56
N TYR A 72 -5.03 -15.36 2.91
CA TYR A 72 -6.08 -15.15 1.92
C TYR A 72 -5.73 -14.01 0.95
N LEU A 73 -4.89 -13.06 1.35
CA LEU A 73 -4.43 -11.97 0.48
C LEU A 73 -3.52 -12.49 -0.62
N THR A 74 -2.84 -13.62 -0.44
CA THR A 74 -2.01 -14.21 -1.50
C THR A 74 -2.83 -14.52 -2.77
N SER A 75 -4.13 -14.75 -2.63
CA SER A 75 -5.05 -14.95 -3.77
C SER A 75 -5.44 -13.65 -4.50
N SER A 76 -5.13 -12.48 -3.91
CA SER A 76 -5.42 -11.18 -4.51
C SER A 76 -4.33 -10.73 -5.49
N PRO A 77 -4.67 -9.88 -6.48
CA PRO A 77 -3.69 -9.41 -7.46
C PRO A 77 -2.58 -8.58 -6.82
N GLU A 78 -1.38 -8.71 -7.36
CA GLU A 78 -0.19 -8.02 -6.87
C GLU A 78 -0.26 -6.52 -7.14
N PHE A 79 0.12 -5.73 -6.14
CA PHE A 79 0.39 -4.32 -6.31
C PHE A 79 1.64 -4.13 -7.18
N GLY A 80 1.58 -3.16 -8.09
CA GLY A 80 2.79 -2.63 -8.70
C GLY A 80 2.53 -1.77 -9.93
N LEU A 81 3.63 -1.41 -10.60
CA LEU A 81 3.64 -0.53 -11.77
C LEU A 81 3.57 -1.36 -13.05
N ARG A 82 2.51 -1.18 -13.83
CA ARG A 82 2.29 -1.93 -15.07
C ARG A 82 2.18 -0.98 -16.26
N PRO A 83 3.03 -1.12 -17.29
CA PRO A 83 3.00 -0.22 -18.43
C PRO A 83 1.68 -0.37 -19.20
N LEU A 84 1.10 0.77 -19.59
CA LEU A 84 -0.09 0.83 -20.42
C LEU A 84 0.29 1.07 -21.88
N MET A 85 -0.18 0.18 -22.74
CA MET A 85 -0.10 0.32 -24.19
C MET A 85 -1.30 1.12 -24.72
N LYS A 86 -1.19 1.64 -25.94
CA LYS A 86 -2.31 2.36 -26.58
C LYS A 86 -3.57 1.48 -26.68
N SER A 87 -3.40 0.20 -26.99
CA SER A 87 -4.48 -0.79 -27.04
C SER A 87 -5.16 -1.00 -25.69
N ASP A 88 -4.42 -0.91 -24.59
CA ASP A 88 -5.00 -1.03 -23.24
C ASP A 88 -5.91 0.15 -22.93
N MET A 89 -5.46 1.35 -23.31
CA MET A 89 -6.24 2.57 -23.13
C MET A 89 -7.50 2.58 -24.01
N GLU A 90 -7.38 2.16 -25.27
CA GLU A 90 -8.52 2.00 -26.17
C GLU A 90 -9.50 0.94 -25.64
N GLY A 91 -8.99 -0.19 -25.14
CA GLY A 91 -9.79 -1.25 -24.53
C GLY A 91 -10.56 -0.77 -23.29
N LEU A 92 -9.89 -0.06 -22.38
CA LEU A 92 -10.51 0.53 -21.19
C LEU A 92 -11.56 1.59 -21.56
N ALA A 93 -11.26 2.46 -22.54
CA ALA A 93 -12.20 3.49 -22.99
C ALA A 93 -13.46 2.89 -23.64
N ASN A 94 -13.30 1.85 -24.46
CA ASN A 94 -14.42 1.15 -25.10
C ASN A 94 -15.23 0.29 -24.14
N ALA A 95 -14.67 -0.04 -22.97
CA ALA A 95 -15.35 -0.75 -21.91
C ALA A 95 -16.14 0.18 -20.97
N VAL A 96 -16.03 1.50 -21.13
CA VAL A 96 -16.81 2.46 -20.34
C VAL A 96 -18.31 2.23 -20.62
N GLY A 97 -19.05 1.85 -19.57
CA GLY A 97 -20.48 1.52 -19.66
C GLY A 97 -20.79 0.03 -19.81
N ASP A 98 -19.77 -0.84 -19.94
CA ASP A 98 -19.90 -2.30 -19.98
C ASP A 98 -19.01 -2.93 -18.89
N ALA A 99 -19.63 -3.29 -17.77
CA ALA A 99 -18.92 -3.77 -16.59
C ALA A 99 -18.12 -5.06 -16.85
N GLU A 100 -18.62 -5.97 -17.70
CA GLU A 100 -17.93 -7.23 -17.97
C GLU A 100 -16.72 -7.03 -18.88
N LYS A 101 -16.84 -6.17 -19.90
CA LYS A 101 -15.66 -5.79 -20.72
C LYS A 101 -14.61 -5.05 -19.90
N ALA A 102 -15.03 -4.19 -18.97
CA ALA A 102 -14.11 -3.45 -18.11
C ALA A 102 -13.37 -4.41 -17.19
N LYS A 103 -14.07 -5.37 -16.59
CA LYS A 103 -13.50 -6.42 -15.74
C LYS A 103 -12.48 -7.26 -16.50
N GLN A 104 -12.77 -7.68 -17.72
CA GLN A 104 -11.83 -8.45 -18.55
C GLN A 104 -10.57 -7.64 -18.88
N SER A 105 -10.74 -6.38 -19.26
CA SER A 105 -9.61 -5.48 -19.58
C SER A 105 -8.71 -5.22 -18.38
N ILE A 106 -9.31 -4.95 -17.21
CA ILE A 106 -8.56 -4.76 -15.95
C ILE A 106 -7.87 -6.06 -15.55
N ARG A 107 -8.53 -7.21 -15.65
CA ARG A 107 -7.93 -8.51 -15.31
C ARG A 107 -6.70 -8.79 -16.16
N ALA A 108 -6.79 -8.60 -17.49
CA ALA A 108 -5.66 -8.80 -18.39
C ALA A 108 -4.48 -7.85 -18.08
N LEU A 109 -4.75 -6.66 -17.54
CA LEU A 109 -3.70 -5.77 -17.04
C LEU A 109 -3.09 -6.28 -15.74
N LEU A 110 -3.91 -6.69 -14.77
CA LEU A 110 -3.45 -7.14 -13.45
C LEU A 110 -2.66 -8.46 -13.50
N GLU A 111 -2.92 -9.30 -14.51
CA GLU A 111 -2.16 -10.55 -14.76
C GLU A 111 -0.74 -10.31 -15.27
N ARG A 112 -0.40 -9.09 -15.72
CA ARG A 112 0.97 -8.74 -16.14
C ARG A 112 1.85 -8.56 -14.92
N ASP A 113 3.13 -8.88 -15.08
CA ASP A 113 4.12 -8.70 -14.03
C ASP A 113 4.37 -7.21 -13.75
N PRO A 114 4.43 -6.80 -12.47
CA PRO A 114 4.78 -5.44 -12.10
C PRO A 114 6.27 -5.16 -12.37
N LEU A 115 6.57 -3.92 -12.72
CA LEU A 115 7.93 -3.41 -12.91
C LEU A 115 8.42 -2.72 -11.64
N SER A 116 9.74 -2.79 -11.42
CA SER A 116 10.41 -1.96 -10.44
C SER A 116 10.38 -0.48 -10.88
N PRO A 117 10.54 0.49 -9.95
CA PRO A 117 10.63 1.90 -10.31
C PRO A 117 11.77 2.21 -11.29
N SER A 118 12.89 1.49 -11.19
CA SER A 118 14.04 1.63 -12.09
C SER A 118 13.73 1.14 -13.51
N GLU A 119 13.02 0.03 -13.65
CA GLU A 119 12.58 -0.48 -14.95
C GLU A 119 11.50 0.40 -15.57
N ALA A 120 10.54 0.88 -14.76
CA ALA A 120 9.50 1.79 -15.22
C ALA A 120 10.10 3.07 -15.82
N LYS A 121 11.17 3.63 -15.22
CA LYS A 121 11.90 4.79 -15.77
C LYS A 121 12.56 4.53 -17.12
N LYS A 122 13.02 3.29 -17.37
CA LYS A 122 13.67 2.88 -18.63
C LYS A 122 12.67 2.46 -19.70
N ASN A 123 11.45 2.13 -19.29
CA ASN A 123 10.38 1.67 -20.18
C ASN A 123 9.90 2.83 -21.07
N ARG A 124 9.53 2.52 -22.32
CA ARG A 124 9.03 3.50 -23.30
C ARG A 124 7.55 3.84 -23.12
N ALA A 125 6.85 3.16 -22.22
CA ALA A 125 5.45 3.44 -21.91
C ALA A 125 5.32 4.85 -21.33
N LYS A 126 4.32 5.60 -21.84
CA LYS A 126 4.03 6.96 -21.37
C LYS A 126 3.22 6.97 -20.08
N GLN A 127 2.58 5.86 -19.76
CA GLN A 127 1.59 5.74 -18.70
C GLN A 127 1.74 4.37 -18.03
N PHE A 128 1.48 4.35 -16.73
CA PHE A 128 1.52 3.14 -15.91
C PHE A 128 0.24 3.05 -15.10
N LEU A 129 -0.31 1.84 -15.02
CA LEU A 129 -1.27 1.48 -13.98
C LEU A 129 -0.49 1.21 -12.70
N SER A 130 -0.91 1.84 -11.59
CA SER A 130 -0.40 1.58 -10.25
C SER A 130 -1.50 0.95 -9.42
N GLY A 131 -1.27 -0.23 -8.87
CA GLY A 131 -2.26 -0.93 -8.05
C GLY A 131 -2.25 -2.45 -8.23
N PRO A 132 -3.27 -3.14 -7.70
CA PRO A 132 -4.37 -2.58 -6.92
C PRO A 132 -3.98 -2.33 -5.46
N VAL A 133 -4.66 -1.37 -4.83
CA VAL A 133 -4.64 -1.20 -3.37
C VAL A 133 -6.01 -1.60 -2.85
N LEU A 134 -6.05 -2.62 -2.01
CA LEU A 134 -7.30 -3.13 -1.47
C LEU A 134 -7.68 -2.30 -0.25
N THR A 135 -8.84 -1.66 -0.29
CA THR A 135 -9.34 -0.88 0.85
C THR A 135 -10.37 -1.66 1.64
N ARG A 136 -10.25 -1.65 2.95
CA ARG A 136 -11.23 -2.24 3.88
C ARG A 136 -11.60 -1.26 4.99
N PRO A 137 -12.74 -1.46 5.68
CA PRO A 137 -13.15 -0.58 6.77
C PRO A 137 -12.13 -0.52 7.91
N GLU A 138 -11.59 -1.68 8.31
CA GLU A 138 -10.65 -1.81 9.43
C GLU A 138 -9.67 -2.98 9.25
N LEU A 139 -8.46 -2.84 9.78
CA LEU A 139 -7.45 -3.92 9.77
C LEU A 139 -7.63 -4.89 10.95
N SER A 140 -8.20 -4.42 12.06
CA SER A 140 -8.42 -5.20 13.29
C SER A 140 -9.10 -6.56 13.09
N SER A 141 -9.97 -6.66 12.06
CA SER A 141 -10.68 -7.88 11.65
C SER A 141 -9.78 -8.99 11.09
N LEU A 142 -8.53 -8.68 10.76
CA LEU A 142 -7.56 -9.62 10.23
C LEU A 142 -7.07 -10.59 11.28
N GLY A 143 -6.93 -10.16 12.54
CA GLY A 143 -6.49 -11.05 13.59
C GLY A 143 -5.99 -10.32 14.83
N PRO A 144 -5.76 -11.05 15.93
CA PRO A 144 -5.32 -10.46 17.19
C PRO A 144 -3.97 -9.73 17.09
N ALA A 145 -3.02 -10.23 16.29
CA ALA A 145 -1.71 -9.61 16.13
C ALA A 145 -1.80 -8.29 15.38
N ILE A 146 -2.52 -8.26 14.25
CA ILE A 146 -2.79 -7.03 13.47
C ILE A 146 -3.54 -6.00 14.30
N LYS A 147 -4.55 -6.42 15.07
CA LYS A 147 -5.29 -5.53 15.98
C LYS A 147 -4.37 -4.93 17.06
N LYS A 148 -3.48 -5.75 17.64
CA LYS A 148 -2.52 -5.27 18.65
C LYS A 148 -1.51 -4.29 18.05
N ALA A 149 -1.01 -4.58 16.85
CA ALA A 149 -0.13 -3.69 16.12
C ALA A 149 -0.85 -2.37 15.78
N GLU A 150 -2.11 -2.43 15.34
CA GLU A 150 -2.93 -1.24 15.02
C GLU A 150 -3.09 -0.31 16.22
N LEU A 151 -3.49 -0.85 17.39
CA LEU A 151 -3.61 -0.06 18.62
C LEU A 151 -2.27 0.59 19.04
N THR A 152 -1.18 -0.13 18.86
CA THR A 152 0.16 0.35 19.22
C THR A 152 0.62 1.45 18.26
N LEU A 153 0.40 1.27 16.96
CA LEU A 153 0.75 2.23 15.92
C LEU A 153 -0.11 3.49 15.99
N ASP A 154 -1.40 3.36 16.33
CA ASP A 154 -2.29 4.52 16.51
C ASP A 154 -1.77 5.45 17.60
N LYS A 155 -1.38 4.90 18.76
CA LYS A 155 -0.79 5.69 19.85
C LYS A 155 0.51 6.36 19.42
N ASN A 156 1.43 5.59 18.84
CA ASN A 156 2.74 6.11 18.43
C ASN A 156 2.65 7.15 17.30
N ALA A 157 1.74 6.96 16.34
CA ALA A 157 1.52 7.92 15.27
C ALA A 157 1.01 9.26 15.82
N GLN A 158 0.09 9.23 16.79
CA GLN A 158 -0.39 10.43 17.46
C GLN A 158 0.71 11.13 18.27
N ASP A 159 1.52 10.38 19.01
CA ASP A 159 2.65 10.92 19.77
C ASP A 159 3.69 11.59 18.85
N ILE A 160 4.02 10.94 17.72
CA ILE A 160 4.91 11.50 16.69
C ILE A 160 4.30 12.76 16.07
N PHE A 161 3.02 12.73 15.73
CA PHE A 161 2.32 13.86 15.12
C PHE A 161 2.30 15.07 16.05
N ARG A 162 1.94 14.88 17.34
CA ARG A 162 1.94 15.94 18.34
C ARG A 162 3.31 16.54 18.58
N ARG A 163 4.36 15.71 18.60
CA ARG A 163 5.74 16.16 18.79
C ARG A 163 6.28 16.93 17.59
N LYS A 164 6.05 16.42 16.36
CA LYS A 164 6.58 17.03 15.13
C LYS A 164 5.74 18.21 14.63
N TYR A 165 4.44 18.21 14.87
CA TYR A 165 3.48 19.19 14.35
C TYR A 165 2.54 19.73 15.44
N PRO A 166 3.07 20.30 16.54
CA PRO A 166 2.27 20.69 17.71
C PRO A 166 1.15 21.69 17.36
N MET A 167 1.45 22.67 16.51
CA MET A 167 0.47 23.67 16.06
C MET A 167 -0.70 23.05 15.29
N ARG A 168 -0.43 22.03 14.46
CA ARG A 168 -1.49 21.34 13.70
C ARG A 168 -2.26 20.39 14.60
N ALA A 169 -1.58 19.68 15.50
CA ALA A 169 -2.24 18.79 16.44
C ALA A 169 -3.23 19.53 17.36
N GLY A 170 -2.90 20.76 17.75
CA GLY A 170 -3.80 21.62 18.52
C GLY A 170 -5.09 22.06 17.79
N MET A 171 -5.16 21.95 16.45
CA MET A 171 -6.35 22.30 15.67
C MET A 171 -7.38 21.16 15.57
N TYR A 172 -7.00 19.93 15.92
CA TYR A 172 -7.85 18.73 15.83
C TYR A 172 -8.26 18.17 17.20
N MET A 173 -7.96 18.89 18.29
CA MET A 173 -8.39 18.56 19.65
C MET A 173 -9.63 19.34 20.05
#